data_AF-A0A8J3R8Q1-F1
#
_entry.id   AF-A0A8J3R8Q1-F1
#
_cell.length_a   1.000
_cell.length_b   1.000
_cell.length_c   1.000
_cell.angle_alpha   90.00
_cell.angle_beta   90.00
_cell.angle_gamma   90.00
#
_symmetry.space_group_name_H-M   'P 1'
#
loop_
_entity.id
_entity.type
_entity.pdbx_description
1 polymer ?
#
loop_
_entity_poly.entity_id
_entity_poly.type
_entity_poly.pdbx_seq_one_letter_code
_entity_poly.pdbx_strand_id
1 'polypeptide(L)' 'MGEAIGYVVVEYNQASRMPDLPCAVTLHRSVDDARAEMEDLAAETARVGRRERYAIAAVILEDDDA' A
#
# COMPACT_ATOMS: atom_id res chain seq x y z
N MET A 1 5.64 -2.97 -21.08
CA MET A 1 5.71 -2.54 -19.67
C MET A 1 4.61 -1.53 -19.50
N GLY A 2 3.52 -1.89 -18.80
CA GLY A 2 2.38 -1.00 -18.60
C GLY A 2 2.77 0.23 -17.78
N GLU A 3 2.09 1.34 -18.03
CA GLU A 3 2.22 2.57 -17.25
C GLU A 3 1.59 2.37 -15.86
N ALA A 4 2.22 2.89 -14.81
CA ALA A 4 1.62 2.85 -13.48
C ALA A 4 0.39 3.76 -13.45
N ILE A 5 -0.77 3.19 -13.20
CA ILE A 5 -2.06 3.90 -13.13
C ILE A 5 -2.34 4.50 -11.75
N GLY A 6 -1.53 4.15 -10.75
CA GLY A 6 -1.59 4.70 -9.41
C GLY A 6 -0.69 3.99 -8.42
N TYR A 7 -0.82 4.36 -7.16
CA TYR A 7 0.00 3.87 -6.05
C TYR A 7 -0.90 3.45 -4.89
N VAL A 8 -0.52 2.39 -4.19
CA VAL A 8 -1.26 1.87 -3.03
C VAL A 8 -0.30 1.65 -1.87
N VAL A 9 -0.81 1.79 -0.65
CA VAL A 9 -0.08 1.41 0.57
C VAL A 9 -0.39 -0.04 0.90
N VAL A 10 0.67 -0.82 1.08
CA VAL A 10 0.60 -2.25 1.41
C VAL A 10 1.13 -2.45 2.81
N GLU A 11 0.30 -3.00 3.70
CA GLU A 11 0.71 -3.44 5.01
C GLU A 11 1.36 -4.83 4.92
N TYR A 12 2.45 -5.05 5.65
CA TYR A 12 3.10 -6.34 5.80
C TYR A 12 2.97 -6.81 7.24
N ASN A 13 2.26 -7.92 7.40
CA ASN A 13 2.21 -8.62 8.66
C ASN A 13 3.59 -9.22 8.97
N GLN A 14 4.16 -8.86 10.11
CA GLN A 14 5.50 -9.32 10.51
C GLN A 14 5.60 -10.84 10.70
N ALA A 15 4.51 -11.50 11.09
CA ALA A 15 4.50 -12.93 11.38
C ALA A 15 4.54 -13.77 10.10
N SER A 16 3.80 -13.37 9.06
CA SER A 16 3.70 -14.11 7.81
C SER A 16 4.69 -13.63 6.73
N ARG A 17 5.21 -12.40 6.85
CA ARG A 17 5.93 -11.68 5.79
C ARG A 17 5.11 -11.53 4.49
N MET A 18 3.82 -11.82 4.54
CA MET A 18 2.91 -11.67 3.43
C MET A 18 2.31 -10.26 3.47
N PRO A 19 2.07 -9.65 2.29
CA PRO A 19 1.26 -8.45 2.23
C PRO A 19 -0.14 -8.78 2.75
N ASP A 20 -0.61 -8.00 3.72
CA ASP A 20 -2.00 -8.00 4.14
C ASP A 20 -2.68 -6.88 3.37
N LEU A 21 -3.52 -7.26 2.41
CA LEU A 21 -4.27 -6.31 1.61
C LEU A 21 -5.66 -6.18 2.25
N PRO A 22 -6.00 -5.00 2.81
CA PRO A 22 -7.33 -4.79 3.32
C PRO A 22 -8.36 -4.95 2.19
N CYS A 23 -9.58 -5.34 2.56
CA CYS A 23 -10.69 -5.55 1.62
C CYS A 23 -11.02 -4.29 0.80
N ALA A 24 -10.63 -3.11 1.29
CA ALA A 24 -10.63 -1.85 0.56
C ALA A 24 -9.21 -1.29 0.51
N VAL A 25 -8.65 -1.17 -0.70
CA VAL A 25 -7.36 -0.54 -0.96
C VAL A 25 -7.61 0.84 -1.54
N THR A 26 -6.99 1.88 -0.97
CA THR A 26 -7.05 3.24 -1.51
C THR A 26 -6.04 3.38 -2.66
N LEU A 27 -6.54 3.74 -3.85
CA LEU A 27 -5.68 4.03 -5.00
C LEU A 27 -5.34 5.52 -5.05
N HIS A 28 -4.06 5.84 -4.91
CA HIS A 28 -3.51 7.19 -4.97
C HIS A 28 -2.99 7.51 -6.38
N ARG A 29 -3.10 8.77 -6.78
CA ARG A 29 -2.61 9.25 -8.09
C ARG A 29 -1.13 9.63 -8.07
N SER A 30 -0.54 9.81 -6.89
CA SER A 30 0.85 10.17 -6.71
C SER A 30 1.51 9.35 -5.60
N VAL A 31 2.85 9.23 -5.67
CA VAL A 31 3.64 8.58 -4.61
C VAL A 31 3.59 9.39 -3.33
N ASP A 32 3.56 10.72 -3.41
CA ASP A 32 3.51 11.60 -2.24
C ASP A 32 2.20 11.44 -1.46
N ASP A 33 1.06 11.29 -2.14
CA ASP A 33 -0.23 11.00 -1.49
C ASP A 33 -0.20 9.65 -0.77
N ALA A 34 0.30 8.61 -1.45
CA ALA A 34 0.46 7.29 -0.84
C ALA A 34 1.43 7.30 0.35
N ARG A 35 2.47 8.15 0.29
CA ARG A 35 3.44 8.31 1.37
C ARG A 35 2.81 8.99 2.59
N ALA A 36 1.99 10.02 2.39
CA ALA A 36 1.26 10.66 3.48
C ALA A 36 0.38 9.65 4.21
N GLU A 37 -0.41 8.85 3.47
CA GLU A 37 -1.24 7.78 4.05
C GLU A 37 -0.39 6.74 4.81
N MET A 38 0.76 6.34 4.24
CA MET A 38 1.69 5.42 4.88
C MET A 38 2.19 5.94 6.23
N GLU A 39 2.53 7.22 6.32
CA GLU A 39 3.01 7.86 7.55
C GLU A 39 1.89 7.96 8.60
N ASP A 40 0.66 8.28 8.20
CA ASP A 40 -0.51 8.27 9.07
C ASP A 40 -0.82 6.87 9.63
N LEU A 41 -0.83 5.84 8.78
CA LEU A 41 -1.05 4.44 9.20
C LEU A 41 0.05 3.94 10.15
N ALA A 42 1.31 4.28 9.86
CA ALA A 42 2.43 3.95 10.73
C ALA A 42 2.31 4.64 12.10
N ALA A 43 1.85 5.90 12.14
CA ALA A 43 1.63 6.61 13.38
C ALA A 43 0.46 6.02 14.19
N GLU A 44 -0.63 5.63 13.53
CA GLU A 44 -1.79 5.02 14.18
C GLU A 44 -1.45 3.65 14.79
N THR A 45 -0.75 2.80 14.04
CA THR A 45 -0.34 1.47 14.50
C THR A 45 0.69 1.54 15.63
N ALA A 46 1.61 2.51 15.57
CA ALA A 46 2.53 2.80 16.66
C ALA A 46 1.79 3.20 17.96
N ARG A 47 0.68 3.96 17.88
CA ARG A 47 -0.12 4.37 19.06
C ARG A 47 -0.72 3.18 19.79
N VAL A 48 -1.09 2.11 19.07
CA VAL A 48 -1.66 0.88 19.66
C VAL A 48 -0.61 -0.18 19.98
N GLY A 49 0.68 0.16 19.90
CA GLY A 49 1.80 -0.73 20.22
C GLY A 49 2.09 -1.79 19.17
N ARG A 50 1.49 -1.68 17.97
CA ARG A 50 1.80 -2.54 16.84
C ARG A 50 3.01 -2.01 16.08
N ARG A 51 3.72 -2.91 15.41
CA ARG A 51 4.88 -2.62 14.57
C ARG A 51 4.66 -3.17 13.17
N GLU A 52 3.52 -2.86 12.57
CA GLU A 52 3.28 -3.18 11.16
C GLU A 52 4.31 -2.45 10.27
N ARG A 53 4.65 -3.06 9.14
CA ARG A 53 5.56 -2.47 8.15
C ARG A 53 4.76 -2.12 6.92
N TYR A 54 5.01 -0.96 6.33
CA TYR A 54 4.30 -0.51 5.15
C TYR A 54 5.26 -0.34 3.98
N ALA A 55 4.76 -0.57 2.77
CA ALA A 55 5.43 -0.21 1.54
C ALA A 55 4.45 0.43 0.56
N ILE A 56 4.97 1.22 -0.38
CA ILE A 56 4.18 1.76 -1.48
C ILE A 56 4.40 0.86 -2.69
N ALA A 57 3.32 0.37 -3.28
CA ALA A 57 3.34 -0.40 -4.52
C ALA A 57 2.75 0.42 -5.66
N ALA A 58 3.36 0.35 -6.84
CA ALA A 58 2.79 0.89 -8.07
C ALA A 58 1.80 -0.12 -8.65
N VAL A 59 0.61 0.33 -9.01
CA VAL A 59 -0.42 -0.46 -9.69
C VAL A 59 -0.27 -0.24 -11.19
N ILE A 60 -0.16 -1.32 -11.95
CA ILE A 60 -0.07 -1.31 -13.40
C ILE A 60 -1.29 -2.06 -13.93
N LEU A 61 -2.01 -1.48 -14.90
CA LEU A 61 -2.99 -2.26 -15.66
C LEU A 61 -2.23 -3.10 -16.67
N GLU A 62 -2.43 -4.40 -16.59
CA GLU A 62 -2.16 -5.27 -17.73
C GLU A 62 -3.41 -5.24 -18.60
N ASP A 63 -3.25 -4.86 -19.87
CA ASP A 63 -4.29 -5.07 -20.88
C ASP A 63 -4.44 -6.59 -21.01
N ASP A 64 -5.54 -7.13 -20.52
CA ASP A 64 -5.99 -8.48 -20.86
C ASP A 64 -6.59 -8.37 -22.28
N ASP A 65 -5.70 -8.36 -23.28
CA ASP A 65 -6.06 -8.45 -24.70
C ASP A 65 -6.87 -9.75 -24.89
N ALA A 66 -8.20 -9.61 -24.95
CA ALA A 66 -9.16 -10.69 -25.21
C ALA A 66 -9.76 -10.59 -26.62
#